data_AF-A0A533Y3J6-F1
#
_entry.id   AF-A0A533Y3J6-F1
#
_cell.length_a   1.000
_cell.length_b   1.000
_cell.length_c   1.000
_cell.angle_alpha   90.00
_cell.angle_beta   90.00
_cell.angle_gamma   90.00
#
_symmetry.space_group_name_H-M   'P 1'
#
loop_
_entity.id
_entity.type
_entity.pdbx_description
1 polymer ?
#
loop_
_entity_poly.entity_id
_entity_poly.type
_entity_poly.pdbx_seq_one_letter_code
_entity_poly.pdbx_strand_id
1 'polypeptide(L)' 'CPINYVKTKLKLEMMEPGEVLEVWLDAGEPIKNVPQSLRNDGQNVISEVPAESYYKVTVEKVV' A
#
# COMPACT_ATOMS: atom_id res chain seq x y z
N CYS A 1 -4.73 10.04 0.63
CA CYS A 1 -5.35 10.36 -0.67
C CYS A 1 -6.21 9.19 -1.17
N PRO A 2 -7.49 9.40 -1.52
CA PRO A 2 -8.39 8.35 -2.00
C PRO A 2 -7.91 7.62 -3.26
N ILE A 3 -7.31 8.34 -4.21
CA ILE A 3 -6.91 7.77 -5.51
C ILE A 3 -5.79 6.74 -5.37
N ASN A 4 -4.76 7.02 -4.56
CA ASN A 4 -3.64 6.08 -4.40
C ASN A 4 -4.10 4.77 -3.77
N TYR A 5 -4.98 4.85 -2.77
CA TYR A 5 -5.56 3.64 -2.17
C TYR A 5 -6.39 2.83 -3.17
N VAL A 6 -7.26 3.48 -3.96
CA VAL A 6 -8.05 2.78 -5.00
C VAL A 6 -7.14 2.07 -6.01
N LYS A 7 -6.09 2.73 -6.49
CA LYS A 7 -5.11 2.12 -7.41
C LYS A 7 -4.40 0.91 -6.79
N THR A 8 -3.95 1.04 -5.55
CA THR A 8 -3.29 -0.05 -4.82
C THR A 8 -4.23 -1.24 -4.65
N LYS A 9 -5.48 -0.99 -4.25
CA LYS A 9 -6.49 -2.03 -4.05
C LYS A 9 -6.79 -2.79 -5.35
N LEU A 10 -7.04 -2.07 -6.45
CA LEU A 10 -7.28 -2.71 -7.75
C LEU A 10 -6.09 -3.58 -8.19
N LYS A 11 -4.86 -3.16 -7.89
CA LYS A 11 -3.68 -3.98 -8.20
C LYS A 11 -3.63 -5.25 -7.35
N LEU A 12 -3.89 -5.14 -6.04
CA LEU A 12 -3.94 -6.29 -5.12
C LEU A 12 -5.08 -7.27 -5.48
N GLU A 13 -6.21 -6.78 -6.00
CA GLU A 13 -7.32 -7.63 -6.46
C GLU A 13 -6.96 -8.48 -7.69
N MET A 14 -5.92 -8.09 -8.45
CA MET A 14 -5.41 -8.85 -9.59
C MET A 14 -4.22 -9.75 -9.25
N MET A 15 -3.85 -9.84 -7.96
CA MET A 15 -2.70 -10.61 -7.47
C MET A 15 -3.14 -11.86 -6.72
N GLU A 16 -2.28 -12.87 -6.71
CA GLU A 16 -2.50 -14.10 -5.96
C GLU A 16 -2.15 -13.90 -4.47
N PRO A 17 -2.81 -14.61 -3.54
CA PRO A 17 -2.45 -14.60 -2.13
C PRO A 17 -0.97 -14.96 -1.90
N GLY A 18 -0.31 -14.19 -1.03
CA GLY A 18 1.13 -14.27 -0.75
C GLY A 18 2.02 -13.46 -1.69
N GLU A 19 1.49 -12.92 -2.79
CA GLU A 19 2.26 -12.00 -3.62
C GLU A 19 2.45 -10.64 -2.93
N VAL A 20 3.60 -10.01 -3.23
CA VAL A 20 4.02 -8.76 -2.60
C VAL A 20 3.97 -7.61 -3.61
N LEU A 21 3.31 -6.52 -3.22
CA LEU A 21 3.23 -5.27 -3.95
C LEU A 21 4.04 -4.18 -3.23
N GLU A 22 4.95 -3.53 -3.95
CA GLU A 22 5.59 -2.29 -3.51
C GLU A 22 4.82 -1.08 -4.07
N VAL A 23 4.46 -0.14 -3.19
CA VAL A 23 3.72 1.08 -3.52
C VAL A 23 4.57 2.27 -3.12
N TRP A 24 4.77 3.20 -4.04
CA TRP A 24 5.51 4.44 -3.78
C TRP A 24 4.53 5.58 -3.53
N LEU A 25 4.70 6.25 -2.41
CA LEU A 25 3.79 7.29 -1.94
C LEU A 25 4.55 8.56 -1.61
N ASP A 26 4.00 9.69 -2.02
CA ASP A 26 4.53 10.98 -1.60
C ASP A 26 4.33 11.21 -0.09
N ALA A 27 5.14 12.11 0.45
CA ALA A 27 4.97 12.58 1.82
C ALA A 27 3.60 13.25 2.03
N GLY A 28 3.15 13.33 3.29
CA GLY A 28 1.90 13.97 3.66
C GLY A 28 0.75 12.96 3.78
N GLU A 29 -0.39 13.27 3.14
CA GLU A 29 -1.59 12.42 3.24
C GLU A 29 -1.49 11.03 2.59
N PRO A 30 -0.76 10.81 1.48
CA PRO A 30 -0.68 9.48 0.87
C PRO A 30 -0.09 8.43 1.80
N ILE A 31 1.10 8.68 2.35
CA ILE A 31 1.78 7.75 3.27
C ILE A 31 1.01 7.51 4.58
N LYS A 32 0.21 8.47 5.05
CA LYS A 32 -0.61 8.26 6.25
C LYS A 32 -1.86 7.43 5.96
N ASN A 33 -2.57 7.76 4.89
CA ASN A 33 -3.90 7.21 4.67
C ASN A 33 -3.86 5.86 3.95
N VAL A 34 -2.96 5.66 3.00
CA VAL A 34 -2.97 4.45 2.16
C VAL A 34 -2.62 3.20 2.97
N PRO A 35 -1.52 3.14 3.76
CA PRO A 35 -1.23 1.98 4.61
C PRO A 35 -2.34 1.71 5.61
N GLN A 36 -2.88 2.75 6.25
CA GLN A 36 -3.97 2.59 7.22
C GLN A 36 -5.23 2.03 6.56
N SER A 37 -5.63 2.51 5.38
CA SER A 37 -6.78 1.99 4.64
C SER A 37 -6.56 0.54 4.22
N LEU A 38 -5.35 0.15 3.82
CA LEU A 38 -5.02 -1.23 3.48
C LEU A 38 -5.11 -2.16 4.70
N ARG A 39 -4.60 -1.73 5.85
CA ARG A 39 -4.75 -2.47 7.12
C ARG A 39 -6.22 -2.61 7.52
N ASN A 40 -7.00 -1.55 7.38
CA ASN A 40 -8.45 -1.57 7.67
C ASN A 40 -9.21 -2.55 6.74
N ASP A 41 -8.73 -2.71 5.50
CA ASP A 41 -9.24 -3.66 4.52
C ASP A 41 -8.70 -5.09 4.69
N GLY A 42 -7.92 -5.35 5.74
CA GLY A 42 -7.39 -6.67 6.07
C GLY A 42 -6.16 -7.09 5.26
N GLN A 43 -5.52 -6.18 4.52
CA GLN A 43 -4.26 -6.46 3.82
C GLN A 43 -3.07 -6.43 4.80
N ASN A 44 -2.03 -7.20 4.50
CA ASN A 44 -0.83 -7.27 5.32
C ASN A 44 0.20 -6.25 4.85
N VAL A 45 0.23 -5.06 5.49
CA VAL A 45 1.30 -4.08 5.23
C VAL A 45 2.55 -4.47 6.02
N ILE A 46 3.56 -4.94 5.30
CA ILE A 46 4.82 -5.49 5.82
C ILE A 46 5.79 -4.38 6.25
N SER A 47 5.93 -3.32 5.46
CA SER A 47 6.88 -2.24 5.77
C SER A 47 6.48 -0.90 5.18
N GLU A 48 6.92 0.17 5.85
CA GLU A 48 6.73 1.56 5.46
C GLU A 48 8.06 2.29 5.66
N VAL A 49 8.83 2.46 4.59
CA VAL A 49 10.23 2.94 4.65
C VAL A 49 10.37 4.26 3.90
N PRO A 50 10.94 5.32 4.50
CA PRO A 50 11.27 6.54 3.77
C PRO A 50 12.39 6.29 2.75
N ALA A 51 12.25 6.88 1.56
CA ALA A 51 13.27 7.01 0.53
C ALA A 51 13.55 8.51 0.27
N GLU A 52 14.45 8.83 -0.66
CA GLU A 52 14.91 10.22 -0.87
C GLU A 52 13.78 11.23 -1.12
N SER A 53 12.78 10.87 -1.93
CA SER A 53 11.68 11.77 -2.31
C SER A 53 10.28 11.18 -2.13
N TYR A 54 10.17 9.95 -1.64
CA TYR A 54 8.93 9.20 -1.49
C TYR A 54 9.05 8.19 -0.35
N TYR A 55 7.97 7.49 -0.05
CA TYR A 55 7.91 6.38 0.89
C TYR A 55 7.60 5.09 0.15
N LYS A 56 8.30 4.02 0.50
CA LYS A 56 8.04 2.66 0.02
C LYS A 56 7.15 1.95 1.02
N VAL A 57 6.01 1.50 0.54
CA VAL A 57 5.08 0.68 1.32
C VAL A 57 5.02 -0.68 0.68
N THR A 58 5.33 -1.71 1.44
CA THR A 58 5.31 -3.11 0.99
C THR A 58 4.10 -3.79 1.59
N VAL A 59 3.30 -4.44 0.73
CA VAL A 59 2.02 -5.03 1.09
C VAL A 59 1.97 -6.43 0.52
N GLU A 60 1.66 -7.41 1.36
CA GLU A 60 1.37 -8.78 0.95
C GLU A 60 -0.14 -8.97 0.81
N LYS A 61 -0.55 -9.55 -0.31
CA LYS A 61 -1.92 -9.94 -0.59
C LYS A 61 -2.32 -11.09 0.35
N VAL A 62 -3.32 -10.86 1.19
CA VAL A 62 -3.73 -11.85 2.21
C VAL A 62 -4.73 -12.89 1.64
N VAL A 63 -5.69 -12.44 0.85
CA VAL A 63 -6.74 -13.22 0.16
C VAL A 63 -7.27 -12.42 -1.00
#